data_AF-A0A958VC22-F1
#
_entry.id   AF-A0A958VC22-F1
#
_cell.length_a   1.000
_cell.length_b   1.000
_cell.length_c   1.000
_cell.angle_alpha   90.00
_cell.angle_beta   90.00
_cell.angle_gamma   90.00
#
_symmetry.space_group_name_H-M   'P 1'
#
loop_
_entity.id
_entity.type
_entity.pdbx_description
1 polymer ?
#
loop_
_entity_poly.entity_id
_entity_poly.type
_entity_poly.pdbx_seq_one_letter_code
_entity_poly.pdbx_strand_id
1 'polypeptide(L)'
;MKSLEERINDLVREVPNFPKEGINFKDITPLFCNPEESKNIIKHFANQLREQNVDVIAGIESRGFLYGFPLALELNIPFVLIRKKGKLPPETISVAYDLEYGSAEIEIIKDAVKAGQNVHIHDDLLATGGTAAAAGDLIRKCGAEVQGFSFLAELTFLNGKDSLANISPNIITLLRY
;
A
#
# COMPACT_ATOMS: atom_id res chain seq x y z
N MET A 1 26.71 11.98 2.18
CA MET A 1 26.22 10.70 1.62
C MET A 1 24.73 10.88 1.35
N LYS A 2 24.20 10.43 0.21
CA LYS A 2 22.78 10.64 -0.12
C LYS A 2 21.87 9.97 0.93
N SER A 3 20.77 10.61 1.28
CA SER A 3 19.72 10.03 2.14
C SER A 3 19.08 8.83 1.42
N LEU A 4 18.35 7.98 2.16
CA LEU A 4 17.60 6.88 1.53
C LEU A 4 16.62 7.44 0.48
N GLU A 5 15.84 8.46 0.86
CA GLU A 5 14.88 9.13 -0.02
C GLU A 5 15.54 9.62 -1.32
N GLU A 6 16.69 10.29 -1.24
CA GLU A 6 17.42 10.77 -2.42
C GLU A 6 17.86 9.61 -3.33
N ARG A 7 18.40 8.52 -2.77
CA ARG A 7 18.83 7.36 -3.56
C ARG A 7 17.67 6.63 -4.21
N ILE A 8 16.54 6.49 -3.52
CA ILE A 8 15.35 5.87 -4.10
C ILE A 8 14.80 6.78 -5.22
N ASN A 9 14.73 8.08 -4.98
CA ASN A 9 14.24 9.04 -5.96
C ASN A 9 15.09 9.08 -7.24
N ASP A 10 16.41 8.96 -7.14
CA ASP A 10 17.30 8.87 -8.31
C ASP A 10 17.01 7.67 -9.22
N LEU A 11 16.44 6.59 -8.66
CA LEU A 11 16.12 5.36 -9.38
C LEU A 11 14.70 5.37 -9.95
N VAL A 12 13.79 6.20 -9.41
CA VAL A 12 12.44 6.33 -9.95
C VAL A 12 12.50 7.03 -11.31
N ARG A 13 11.97 6.38 -12.33
CA ARG A 13 11.90 6.93 -13.68
C ARG A 13 10.56 7.63 -13.88
N GLU A 14 10.57 8.82 -14.45
CA GLU A 14 9.35 9.44 -14.95
C GLU A 14 9.06 9.00 -16.38
N VAL A 15 7.81 8.58 -16.63
CA VAL A 15 7.31 8.24 -17.96
C VAL A 15 6.21 9.25 -18.32
N PRO A 16 6.49 10.23 -19.18
CA PRO A 16 5.50 11.24 -19.55
C PRO A 16 4.39 10.63 -20.42
N ASN A 17 3.18 11.18 -20.28
CA ASN A 17 1.98 10.81 -21.04
C ASN A 17 1.57 9.34 -20.92
N PHE A 18 1.78 8.73 -19.74
CA PHE A 18 1.35 7.36 -19.46
C PHE A 18 0.45 7.30 -18.21
N PRO A 19 -0.66 6.53 -18.21
CA PRO A 19 -1.19 5.73 -19.32
C PRO A 19 -1.95 6.55 -20.36
N LYS A 20 -2.15 7.86 -20.13
CA LYS A 20 -2.78 8.81 -21.05
C LYS A 20 -2.03 10.14 -21.04
N GLU A 21 -2.28 10.94 -22.06
CA GLU A 21 -1.71 12.30 -22.20
C GLU A 21 -1.97 13.15 -20.95
N GLY A 22 -0.96 13.92 -20.53
CA GLY A 22 -1.02 14.79 -19.36
C GLY A 22 -0.68 14.12 -18.02
N ILE A 23 -0.41 12.81 -17.98
CA ILE A 23 0.04 12.11 -16.76
C ILE A 23 1.55 11.84 -16.80
N ASN A 24 2.26 12.23 -15.75
CA ASN A 24 3.64 11.84 -15.51
C ASN A 24 3.68 10.63 -14.57
N PHE A 25 3.86 9.45 -15.13
CA PHE A 25 3.86 8.21 -14.37
C PHE A 25 5.19 8.01 -13.64
N LYS A 26 5.11 7.65 -12.36
CA LYS A 26 6.28 7.30 -11.53
C LYS A 26 6.55 5.81 -11.64
N ASP A 27 7.52 5.45 -12.46
CA ASP A 27 7.93 4.07 -12.68
C ASP A 27 8.98 3.65 -11.63
N ILE A 28 8.54 2.79 -10.73
CA ILE A 28 9.34 2.25 -9.62
C ILE A 28 10.08 0.96 -10.00
N THR A 29 9.89 0.43 -11.21
CA THR A 29 10.49 -0.85 -11.61
C THR A 29 12.02 -0.92 -11.51
N PRO A 30 12.79 0.18 -11.72
CA PRO A 30 14.24 0.13 -11.52
C PRO A 30 14.65 -0.19 -10.07
N LEU A 31 13.79 0.12 -9.08
CA LEU A 31 14.07 -0.19 -7.67
C LEU A 31 14.13 -1.69 -7.43
N PHE A 32 13.28 -2.47 -8.11
CA PHE A 32 13.28 -3.93 -8.01
C PHE A 32 14.55 -4.56 -8.57
N CYS A 33 15.18 -3.89 -9.55
CA CYS A 33 16.47 -4.28 -10.10
C CYS A 33 17.66 -3.88 -9.21
N ASN A 34 17.42 -3.10 -8.14
CA ASN A 34 18.43 -2.75 -7.16
C ASN A 34 18.16 -3.48 -5.82
N PRO A 35 18.81 -4.63 -5.58
CA PRO A 35 18.53 -5.44 -4.39
C PRO A 35 18.98 -4.77 -3.08
N GLU A 36 19.98 -3.90 -3.13
CA GLU A 36 20.45 -3.17 -1.94
C GLU A 36 19.40 -2.14 -1.52
N GLU A 37 18.94 -1.31 -2.45
CA GLU A 37 17.94 -0.30 -2.14
C GLU A 37 16.57 -0.89 -1.82
N SER A 38 16.19 -1.99 -2.48
CA SER A 38 14.98 -2.73 -2.10
C SER A 38 15.04 -3.23 -0.65
N LYS A 39 16.20 -3.73 -0.18
CA LYS A 39 16.38 -4.10 1.24
C LYS A 39 16.30 -2.88 2.16
N ASN A 40 16.87 -1.75 1.76
CA ASN A 40 16.83 -0.53 2.56
C ASN A 40 15.41 0.03 2.69
N ILE A 41 14.60 -0.02 1.63
CA ILE A 41 13.18 0.34 1.65
C ILE A 41 12.42 -0.52 2.67
N ILE A 42 12.59 -1.84 2.61
CA ILE A 42 11.92 -2.77 3.54
C ILE A 42 12.32 -2.49 4.99
N LYS A 43 13.62 -2.34 5.26
CA LYS A 43 14.12 -2.01 6.61
C LYS A 43 13.58 -0.67 7.11
N HIS A 44 13.47 0.33 6.24
CA HIS A 44 12.94 1.64 6.59
C HIS A 44 11.48 1.57 7.05
N PHE A 45 10.63 0.84 6.33
CA PHE A 45 9.25 0.62 6.75
C PHE A 45 9.18 -0.25 8.01
N ALA A 46 9.91 -1.37 8.06
CA ALA A 46 9.89 -2.26 9.21
C ALA A 46 10.30 -1.54 10.51
N ASN A 47 11.33 -0.69 10.46
CA ASN A 47 11.76 0.10 11.62
C ASN A 47 10.66 1.01 12.17
N GLN A 48 9.81 1.58 11.30
CA GLN A 48 8.70 2.45 11.72
C GLN A 48 7.51 1.65 12.27
N LEU A 49 7.36 0.38 11.88
CA LEU A 49 6.23 -0.45 12.29
C LEU A 49 6.51 -1.30 13.54
N ARG A 50 7.78 -1.55 13.89
CA ARG A 50 8.14 -2.41 15.04
C ARG A 50 7.56 -1.95 16.38
N GLU A 51 7.32 -0.65 16.55
CA GLU A 51 6.76 -0.08 17.78
C GLU A 51 5.25 0.18 17.69
N GLN A 52 4.61 -0.20 16.58
CA GLN A 52 3.23 0.18 16.26
C GLN A 52 2.20 -0.94 16.46
N ASN A 53 2.52 -2.00 17.21
CA ASN A 53 1.63 -3.14 17.48
C ASN A 53 0.91 -3.66 16.22
N VAL A 54 1.67 -3.97 15.16
CA VAL A 54 1.13 -4.50 13.90
C VAL A 54 1.12 -6.03 13.96
N ASP A 55 -0.06 -6.63 13.77
CA ASP A 55 -0.24 -8.08 13.77
C ASP A 55 -0.17 -8.69 12.37
N VAL A 56 -0.57 -7.94 11.33
CA VAL A 56 -0.69 -8.42 9.95
C VAL A 56 -0.36 -7.29 8.96
N ILE A 57 0.34 -7.60 7.87
CA ILE A 57 0.44 -6.70 6.71
C ILE A 57 -0.60 -7.11 5.66
N ALA A 58 -1.41 -6.16 5.20
CA ALA A 58 -2.26 -6.34 4.03
C ALA A 58 -1.68 -5.61 2.83
N GLY A 59 -1.42 -6.30 1.73
CA GLY A 59 -0.99 -5.67 0.49
C GLY A 59 -2.15 -5.42 -0.46
N ILE A 60 -2.14 -4.28 -1.16
CA ILE A 60 -3.06 -4.01 -2.27
C ILE A 60 -2.42 -4.45 -3.59
N GLU A 61 -3.20 -5.12 -4.46
CA GLU A 61 -2.64 -5.64 -5.70
C GLU A 61 -2.24 -4.55 -6.70
N SER A 62 -1.33 -4.83 -7.64
CA SER A 62 -0.36 -5.94 -7.62
C SER A 62 1.01 -5.46 -7.13
N ARG A 63 1.30 -4.16 -7.31
CA ARG A 63 2.60 -3.56 -6.99
C ARG A 63 2.81 -3.41 -5.48
N GLY A 64 1.75 -3.16 -4.72
CA GLY A 64 1.80 -3.21 -3.26
C GLY A 64 2.28 -4.55 -2.71
N PHE A 65 2.16 -5.67 -3.45
CA PHE A 65 2.71 -6.96 -2.99
C PHE A 65 4.23 -6.99 -2.99
N LEU A 66 4.87 -6.26 -3.90
CA LEU A 66 6.31 -6.33 -4.14
C LEU A 66 7.13 -5.81 -2.95
N TYR A 67 6.57 -4.89 -2.18
CA TYR A 67 7.15 -4.45 -0.91
C TYR A 67 6.33 -4.87 0.32
N GLY A 68 5.02 -5.11 0.19
CA GLY A 68 4.17 -5.54 1.29
C GLY A 68 4.51 -6.94 1.82
N PHE A 69 4.71 -7.92 0.93
CA PHE A 69 5.05 -9.28 1.38
C PHE A 69 6.44 -9.35 2.02
N PRO A 70 7.52 -8.78 1.41
CA PRO A 70 8.82 -8.73 2.09
C PRO A 70 8.81 -7.93 3.40
N LEU A 71 7.97 -6.90 3.53
CA LEU A 71 7.79 -6.17 4.78
C LEU A 71 7.21 -7.07 5.89
N ALA A 72 6.21 -7.88 5.57
CA ALA A 72 5.64 -8.85 6.50
C ALA A 72 6.70 -9.89 6.95
N LEU A 73 7.54 -10.35 6.01
CA LEU A 73 8.66 -11.25 6.31
C LEU A 73 9.69 -10.61 7.25
N GLU A 74 10.11 -9.36 6.99
CA GLU A 74 11.06 -8.62 7.84
C GLU A 74 10.53 -8.36 9.26
N LEU A 75 9.21 -8.22 9.41
CA LEU A 75 8.52 -8.07 10.70
C LEU A 75 8.17 -9.42 11.36
N ASN A 76 8.33 -10.53 10.64
CA ASN A 76 7.92 -11.87 11.06
C ASN A 76 6.43 -11.95 11.45
N ILE A 77 5.56 -11.38 10.61
CA ILE A 77 4.09 -11.39 10.78
C ILE A 77 3.39 -11.86 9.50
N PRO A 78 2.12 -12.32 9.59
CA PRO A 78 1.34 -12.72 8.43
C PRO A 78 1.19 -11.62 7.36
N PHE A 79 1.04 -12.06 6.12
CA PHE A 79 0.67 -11.23 4.98
C PHE A 79 -0.67 -11.67 4.39
N VAL A 80 -1.53 -10.71 4.05
CA VAL A 80 -2.84 -10.95 3.43
C VAL A 80 -2.98 -10.20 2.11
N LEU A 81 -3.72 -10.80 1.18
CA LEU A 81 -3.94 -10.27 -0.16
C LEU A 81 -5.24 -9.50 -0.23
N ILE A 82 -5.18 -8.26 -0.73
CA ILE A 82 -6.34 -7.50 -1.20
C ILE A 82 -6.23 -7.38 -2.72
N ARG A 83 -7.22 -7.90 -3.46
CA ARG A 83 -7.17 -8.00 -4.93
C ARG A 83 -8.42 -7.42 -5.57
N LYS A 84 -8.38 -7.12 -6.87
CA LYS A 84 -9.61 -6.88 -7.62
C LYS A 84 -10.51 -8.11 -7.61
N LYS A 85 -11.81 -7.86 -7.73
CA LYS A 85 -12.83 -8.90 -7.73
C LYS A 85 -12.55 -10.05 -8.70
N GLY A 86 -12.79 -11.27 -8.22
CA GLY A 86 -12.68 -12.50 -9.00
C GLY A 86 -11.25 -13.03 -9.13
N LYS A 87 -10.28 -12.51 -8.36
CA LYS A 87 -8.89 -12.96 -8.35
C LYS A 87 -8.52 -13.85 -7.15
N LEU A 88 -9.40 -13.95 -6.16
CA LEU A 88 -9.21 -14.79 -4.97
C LEU A 88 -10.09 -16.05 -5.09
N PRO A 89 -9.50 -17.27 -5.02
CA PRO A 89 -10.28 -18.51 -5.16
C PRO A 89 -11.26 -18.84 -4.01
N PRO A 90 -10.93 -18.60 -2.72
CA PRO A 90 -11.84 -18.89 -1.60
C PRO A 90 -13.03 -17.91 -1.50
N GLU A 91 -13.90 -18.13 -0.51
CA GLU A 91 -14.96 -17.17 -0.17
C GLU A 91 -14.36 -15.80 0.22
N THR A 92 -14.89 -14.74 -0.37
CA THR A 92 -14.41 -13.36 -0.20
C THR A 92 -15.44 -12.45 0.44
N ILE A 93 -14.94 -11.36 1.03
CA ILE A 93 -15.70 -10.14 1.32
C ILE A 93 -15.26 -9.09 0.29
N SER A 94 -16.19 -8.28 -0.20
CA SER A 94 -15.91 -7.24 -1.18
C SER A 94 -16.35 -5.83 -0.75
N VAL A 95 -15.67 -4.83 -1.30
CA VAL A 95 -16.02 -3.40 -1.20
C VAL A 95 -15.86 -2.79 -2.58
N ALA A 96 -16.92 -2.11 -3.03
CA ALA A 96 -16.90 -1.27 -4.22
C ALA A 96 -16.51 0.16 -3.85
N TYR A 97 -15.81 0.84 -4.75
CA TYR A 97 -15.46 2.26 -4.62
C TYR A 97 -15.53 2.96 -5.98
N ASP A 98 -15.80 4.26 -5.94
CA ASP A 98 -15.98 5.06 -7.13
C ASP A 98 -14.63 5.51 -7.72
N LEU A 99 -14.58 5.55 -9.04
CA LEU A 99 -13.51 6.15 -9.83
C LEU A 99 -14.06 7.41 -10.52
N GLU A 100 -13.16 8.22 -11.10
CA GLU A 100 -13.57 9.39 -11.91
C GLU A 100 -14.55 8.97 -13.04
N TYR A 101 -14.34 7.77 -13.60
CA TYR A 101 -15.24 7.16 -14.57
C TYR A 101 -15.50 5.69 -14.19
N GLY A 102 -16.65 5.44 -13.57
CA GLY A 102 -17.10 4.10 -13.19
C GLY A 102 -16.80 3.74 -11.74
N SER A 103 -16.83 2.44 -11.43
CA SER A 103 -16.50 1.91 -10.12
C SER A 103 -15.57 0.70 -10.25
N ALA A 104 -14.83 0.43 -9.18
CA ALA A 104 -14.02 -0.77 -9.04
C ALA A 104 -14.38 -1.50 -7.75
N GLU A 105 -14.09 -2.79 -7.70
CA GLU A 105 -14.39 -3.64 -6.55
C GLU A 105 -13.16 -4.44 -6.17
N ILE A 106 -12.81 -4.42 -4.89
CA ILE A 106 -11.71 -5.17 -4.30
C ILE A 106 -12.25 -6.18 -3.28
N GLU A 107 -11.47 -7.23 -3.07
CA GLU A 107 -11.82 -8.40 -2.27
C GLU A 107 -10.67 -8.81 -1.34
N ILE A 108 -11.06 -9.37 -0.20
CA ILE A 108 -10.19 -10.09 0.73
C ILE A 108 -10.84 -11.45 1.02
N ILE A 109 -10.02 -12.48 1.30
CA ILE A 109 -10.55 -13.76 1.79
C ILE A 109 -11.21 -13.53 3.16
N LYS A 110 -12.43 -14.05 3.35
CA LYS A 110 -13.29 -13.76 4.51
C LYS A 110 -12.61 -13.91 5.87
N ASP A 111 -11.79 -14.94 6.02
CA ASP A 111 -11.07 -15.27 7.26
C ASP A 111 -9.56 -14.99 7.17
N ALA A 112 -9.13 -14.11 6.25
CA ALA A 112 -7.71 -13.74 6.10
C ALA A 112 -7.15 -13.05 7.34
N VAL A 113 -7.98 -12.31 8.06
CA VAL A 113 -7.66 -11.63 9.30
C VAL A 113 -8.70 -11.98 10.36
N LYS A 114 -8.29 -11.98 11.62
CA LYS A 114 -9.15 -12.28 12.77
C LYS A 114 -9.63 -10.99 13.40
N ALA A 115 -10.80 -11.05 14.04
CA ALA A 115 -11.35 -9.92 14.77
C ALA A 115 -10.36 -9.39 15.83
N GLY A 116 -10.22 -8.06 15.90
CA GLY A 116 -9.32 -7.36 16.81
C GLY A 116 -7.83 -7.37 16.42
N GLN A 117 -7.42 -8.00 15.32
CA GLN A 117 -6.05 -7.86 14.82
C GLN A 117 -5.78 -6.45 14.30
N ASN A 118 -4.59 -5.93 14.58
CA ASN A 118 -4.11 -4.66 14.06
C ASN A 118 -3.46 -4.88 12.69
N VAL A 119 -4.14 -4.47 11.63
CA VAL A 119 -3.69 -4.64 10.25
C VAL A 119 -3.06 -3.35 9.74
N HIS A 120 -1.84 -3.46 9.21
CA HIS A 120 -1.19 -2.36 8.49
C HIS A 120 -1.28 -2.59 6.99
N ILE A 121 -1.81 -1.61 6.25
CA ILE A 121 -2.06 -1.73 4.81
C ILE A 121 -0.89 -1.11 4.04
N HIS A 122 -0.39 -1.81 3.02
CA HIS A 122 0.71 -1.34 2.18
C HIS A 122 0.32 -1.30 0.70
N ASP A 123 0.71 -0.22 0.02
CA ASP A 123 0.66 -0.10 -1.43
C ASP A 123 1.89 0.66 -1.96
N ASP A 124 2.11 0.62 -3.26
CA ASP A 124 3.28 1.29 -3.85
C ASP A 124 3.11 2.81 -3.98
N LEU A 125 1.90 3.29 -4.27
CA LEU A 125 1.64 4.70 -4.54
C LEU A 125 0.34 5.19 -3.91
N LEU A 126 0.42 6.24 -3.09
CA LEU A 126 -0.74 7.02 -2.65
C LEU A 126 -1.07 8.10 -3.68
N ALA A 127 -2.15 7.89 -4.43
CA ALA A 127 -2.74 8.90 -5.31
C ALA A 127 -3.89 9.63 -4.60
N THR A 128 -5.14 9.40 -5.00
CA THR A 128 -6.33 9.97 -4.33
C THR A 128 -6.69 9.27 -3.01
N GLY A 129 -6.13 8.08 -2.77
CA GLY A 129 -6.38 7.27 -1.57
C GLY A 129 -7.64 6.40 -1.61
N GLY A 130 -8.48 6.48 -2.65
CA GLY A 130 -9.75 5.73 -2.73
C GLY A 130 -9.59 4.20 -2.59
N THR A 131 -8.62 3.60 -3.28
CA THR A 131 -8.37 2.15 -3.16
C THR A 131 -7.88 1.76 -1.76
N ALA A 132 -7.03 2.58 -1.14
CA ALA A 132 -6.52 2.33 0.21
C ALA A 132 -7.63 2.51 1.26
N ALA A 133 -8.53 3.48 1.07
CA ALA A 133 -9.71 3.65 1.92
C ALA A 133 -10.64 2.44 1.83
N ALA A 134 -10.95 1.97 0.62
CA ALA A 134 -11.73 0.76 0.40
C ALA A 134 -11.08 -0.48 1.03
N ALA A 135 -9.74 -0.58 0.99
CA ALA A 135 -9.01 -1.64 1.67
C ALA A 135 -9.16 -1.55 3.19
N GLY A 136 -9.13 -0.34 3.77
CA GLY A 136 -9.42 -0.10 5.18
C GLY A 136 -10.84 -0.57 5.56
N ASP A 137 -11.83 -0.29 4.72
CA ASP A 137 -13.21 -0.74 4.93
C ASP A 137 -13.35 -2.26 4.87
N LEU A 138 -12.62 -2.95 3.97
CA LEU A 138 -12.56 -4.41 3.93
C LEU A 138 -12.04 -4.99 5.25
N ILE A 139 -10.92 -4.45 5.76
CA ILE A 139 -10.33 -4.89 7.03
C ILE A 139 -11.32 -4.72 8.18
N ARG A 140 -11.99 -3.57 8.26
CA ARG A 140 -13.04 -3.31 9.27
C ARG A 140 -14.22 -4.26 9.15
N LYS A 141 -14.65 -4.60 7.93
CA LYS A 141 -15.72 -5.59 7.69
C LYS A 141 -15.33 -7.01 8.13
N CYS A 142 -14.04 -7.35 8.12
CA CYS A 142 -13.52 -8.58 8.72
C CYS A 142 -13.45 -8.53 10.26
N GLY A 143 -13.81 -7.41 10.88
CA GLY A 143 -13.76 -7.19 12.33
C GLY A 143 -12.37 -6.86 12.88
N ALA A 144 -11.40 -6.57 12.01
CA ALA A 144 -10.05 -6.19 12.37
C ALA A 144 -9.90 -4.65 12.39
N GLU A 145 -8.85 -4.17 13.06
CA GLU A 145 -8.54 -2.75 13.18
C GLU A 145 -7.51 -2.33 12.13
N VAL A 146 -7.66 -1.12 11.59
CA VAL A 146 -6.68 -0.55 10.65
C VAL A 146 -5.65 0.24 11.45
N GLN A 147 -4.48 -0.35 11.67
CA GLN A 147 -3.41 0.32 12.40
C GLN A 147 -2.81 1.48 11.61
N GLY A 148 -2.70 1.34 10.29
CA GLY A 148 -2.14 2.41 9.46
C GLY A 148 -1.92 2.01 8.03
N PHE A 149 -1.27 2.92 7.31
CA PHE A 149 -0.96 2.78 5.91
C PHE A 149 0.51 3.07 5.67
N SER A 150 1.14 2.38 4.71
CA SER A 150 2.44 2.76 4.18
C SER A 150 2.46 2.75 2.66
N PHE A 151 3.15 3.74 2.10
CA PHE A 151 3.31 3.90 0.66
C PHE A 151 4.76 4.17 0.29
N LEU A 152 5.25 3.57 -0.79
CA LEU A 152 6.57 3.92 -1.31
C LEU A 152 6.60 5.38 -1.78
N ALA A 153 5.56 5.83 -2.48
CA ALA A 153 5.44 7.21 -2.96
C ALA A 153 4.06 7.82 -2.68
N GLU A 154 4.00 9.13 -2.54
CA GLU A 154 2.78 9.93 -2.42
C GLU A 154 2.75 11.00 -3.51
N LEU A 155 1.60 11.15 -4.18
CA LEU A 155 1.30 12.31 -5.04
C LEU A 155 0.60 13.37 -4.18
N THR A 156 1.37 14.24 -3.55
CA THR A 156 0.91 15.19 -2.52
C THR A 156 -0.16 16.14 -3.05
N PHE A 157 -0.09 16.54 -4.33
CA PHE A 157 -1.07 17.40 -4.98
C PHE A 157 -2.47 16.78 -5.11
N LEU A 158 -2.62 15.47 -4.87
CA LEU A 158 -3.92 14.78 -4.84
C LEU A 158 -4.51 14.67 -3.43
N ASN A 159 -3.81 15.13 -2.39
CA ASN A 159 -4.24 15.12 -0.99
C ASN A 159 -4.76 13.75 -0.50
N GLY A 160 -4.16 12.65 -0.97
CA GLY A 160 -4.63 11.30 -0.67
C GLY A 160 -4.66 10.97 0.82
N LYS A 161 -3.78 11.56 1.63
CA LYS A 161 -3.76 11.38 3.09
C LYS A 161 -5.05 11.81 3.78
N ASP A 162 -5.71 12.84 3.26
CA ASP A 162 -6.95 13.37 3.85
C ASP A 162 -8.07 12.32 3.82
N SER A 163 -8.11 11.51 2.74
CA SER A 163 -9.06 10.41 2.62
C SER A 163 -8.83 9.28 3.64
N LEU A 164 -7.59 9.11 4.11
CA LEU A 164 -7.17 8.04 5.01
C LEU A 164 -7.13 8.46 6.48
N ALA A 165 -7.04 9.76 6.76
CA ALA A 165 -6.91 10.29 8.12
C ALA A 165 -8.10 9.94 9.03
N ASN A 166 -9.31 9.80 8.45
CA ASN A 166 -10.50 9.34 9.16
C ASN A 166 -10.50 7.83 9.45
N ILE A 167 -9.60 7.08 8.80
CA ILE A 167 -9.44 5.64 8.98
C ILE A 167 -8.36 5.37 10.02
N SER A 168 -7.17 5.93 9.81
CA SER A 168 -6.06 5.91 10.77
C SER A 168 -5.18 7.15 10.57
N PRO A 169 -4.70 7.80 11.65
CA PRO A 169 -3.75 8.91 11.56
C PRO A 169 -2.33 8.46 11.18
N ASN A 170 -2.05 7.16 11.22
CA ASN A 170 -0.73 6.61 10.99
C ASN A 170 -0.51 6.30 9.50
N ILE A 171 0.01 7.29 8.76
CA ILE A 171 0.26 7.19 7.32
C ILE A 171 1.72 7.49 7.01
N ILE A 172 2.45 6.47 6.57
CA ILE A 172 3.88 6.52 6.30
C ILE A 172 4.11 6.60 4.79
N THR A 173 4.97 7.50 4.34
CA THR A 173 5.31 7.68 2.91
C THR A 173 6.81 7.91 2.80
N LEU A 174 7.51 7.17 1.92
CA LEU A 174 8.96 7.35 1.75
C LEU A 174 9.29 8.48 0.77
N LEU A 175 8.64 8.51 -0.40
CA LEU A 175 8.81 9.54 -1.43
C LEU A 175 7.58 10.44 -1.47
N ARG A 176 7.79 11.73 -1.78
CA ARG A 176 6.70 12.72 -1.88
C ARG A 176 6.88 13.54 -3.16
N TYR A 177 5.87 13.52 -4.02
CA TYR A 177 5.81 14.19 -5.32
C TYR A 177 4.70 15.22 -5.39
#